data_AF-A0A017TAM2-F1
#
_entry.id   AF-A0A017TAM2-F1
#
_cell.length_a   1.000
_cell.length_b   1.000
_cell.length_c   1.000
_cell.angle_alpha   90.00
_cell.angle_beta   90.00
_cell.angle_gamma   90.00
#
_symmetry.space_group_name_H-M   'P 1'
#
loop_
_entity.id
_entity.type
_entity.pdbx_description
1 polymer ?
#
loop_
_entity_poly.entity_id
_entity_poly.type
_entity_poly.pdbx_seq_one_letter_code
_entity_poly.pdbx_strand_id
1 'polypeptide(L)'
;MGGRLRFARRPLSLVASALTALVASAVLGCATPSPLAPSLRGSIGVPHHGVLTGGVEMPRRGDGFVLLRSKGARWGHPRLVAAVQQAAGEVERARPAGPPLVVGDLSGERGGFIRGHRSHRTGRDVDLLLYALTPEGLPVRAPGFLRYGRDGLAEEQDKAGKSMFYRLDVERTWLLVRALVMSPEADVQWIFVARWLEALITEYARARGEDPEVVWHAESVLLQPGDSAPHDDHLHLRIACAPEDTIAGCEGGGPRWPWLPELPALRGLPDEDLGRAILEGILPGALDAAGPTSAASSLLPFMAAATPDLTGTAPGAAP
;
A
#
# COMPACT_ATOMS: atom_id res chain seq x y z
N MET A 1 -20.94 41.81 -70.78
CA MET A 1 -20.95 41.88 -69.30
C MET A 1 -20.35 40.58 -68.75
N GLY A 2 -19.06 40.60 -68.41
CA GLY A 2 -18.33 39.42 -67.92
C GLY A 2 -18.24 39.42 -66.40
N GLY A 3 -19.00 38.53 -65.73
CA GLY A 3 -18.92 38.31 -64.29
C GLY A 3 -17.79 37.33 -63.95
N ARG A 4 -16.77 37.79 -63.23
CA ARG A 4 -15.73 36.91 -62.67
C ARG A 4 -16.21 36.35 -61.32
N LEU A 5 -16.43 35.04 -61.24
CA LEU A 5 -16.57 34.34 -59.96
C LEU A 5 -15.24 34.37 -59.20
N ARG A 6 -15.25 34.88 -57.97
CA ARG A 6 -14.12 34.79 -57.04
C ARG A 6 -14.27 33.49 -56.24
N PHE A 7 -13.41 32.50 -56.51
CA PHE A 7 -13.23 31.37 -55.60
C PHE A 7 -12.50 31.84 -54.34
N ALA A 8 -13.20 31.82 -53.21
CA ALA A 8 -12.59 32.04 -51.90
C ALA A 8 -11.68 30.84 -51.59
N ARG A 9 -10.36 31.03 -51.69
CA ARG A 9 -9.37 30.08 -51.19
C ARG A 9 -9.52 30.03 -49.67
N ARG A 10 -10.14 28.98 -49.14
CA ARG A 10 -10.06 28.66 -47.71
C ARG A 10 -8.59 28.39 -47.38
N PRO A 11 -8.00 29.08 -46.39
CA PRO A 11 -6.58 28.94 -46.12
C PRO A 11 -6.32 27.55 -45.53
N LEU A 12 -5.45 26.80 -46.21
CA LEU A 12 -4.96 25.48 -45.80
C LEU A 12 -4.37 25.47 -44.36
N SER A 13 -4.04 26.65 -43.82
CA SER A 13 -3.45 26.82 -42.49
C SER A 13 -4.38 26.46 -41.33
N LEU A 14 -5.70 26.59 -41.49
CA LEU A 14 -6.65 26.27 -40.41
C LEU A 14 -6.81 24.75 -40.18
N VAL A 15 -6.61 23.93 -41.22
CA VAL A 15 -6.70 22.47 -41.12
C VAL A 15 -5.42 21.90 -40.51
N ALA A 16 -4.26 22.46 -40.86
CA ALA A 16 -2.97 22.05 -40.31
C ALA A 16 -2.87 22.34 -38.81
N SER A 17 -3.28 23.53 -38.34
CA SER A 17 -3.25 23.87 -36.91
C SER A 17 -4.22 23.06 -36.06
N ALA A 18 -5.36 22.63 -36.60
CA ALA A 18 -6.30 21.77 -35.89
C ALA A 18 -5.74 20.33 -35.72
N LEU A 19 -5.00 19.82 -36.70
CA LEU A 19 -4.35 18.51 -36.61
C LEU A 19 -3.21 18.50 -35.59
N THR A 20 -2.39 19.56 -35.54
CA THR A 20 -1.28 19.66 -34.58
C THR A 20 -1.77 19.74 -33.13
N ALA A 21 -2.90 20.43 -32.88
CA ALA A 21 -3.51 20.51 -31.55
C ALA A 21 -4.14 19.18 -31.08
N LEU A 22 -4.68 18.39 -32.01
CA LEU A 22 -5.23 17.06 -31.71
C LEU A 22 -4.11 16.04 -31.40
N VAL A 23 -3.00 16.09 -32.15
CA VAL A 23 -1.82 15.23 -31.90
C VAL A 23 -1.11 15.64 -30.60
N ALA A 24 -0.97 16.94 -30.31
CA ALA A 24 -0.38 17.40 -29.05
C ALA A 24 -1.18 16.94 -27.82
N SER A 25 -2.52 16.93 -27.89
CA SER A 25 -3.38 16.41 -26.82
C SER A 25 -3.26 14.90 -26.61
N ALA A 26 -2.90 14.13 -27.64
CA ALA A 26 -2.65 12.69 -27.53
C ALA A 26 -1.27 12.38 -26.92
N VAL A 27 -0.29 13.26 -27.09
CA VAL A 27 1.07 13.12 -26.54
C VAL A 27 1.19 13.68 -25.10
N LEU A 28 0.32 14.63 -24.74
CA LEU A 28 0.19 15.18 -23.37
C LEU A 28 -0.87 14.46 -22.52
N GLY A 29 -1.28 13.25 -22.92
CA GLY A 29 -2.20 12.43 -22.14
C GLY A 29 -1.59 12.12 -20.78
N CYS A 30 -1.90 12.93 -19.76
CA CYS A 30 -1.70 12.57 -18.37
C CYS A 30 -2.45 11.25 -18.15
N ALA A 31 -1.73 10.13 -18.20
CA ALA A 31 -2.28 8.80 -17.98
C ALA A 31 -2.79 8.76 -16.54
N THR A 32 -4.07 9.05 -16.35
CA THR A 32 -4.72 8.82 -15.07
C THR A 32 -4.69 7.32 -14.82
N PRO A 33 -4.30 6.86 -13.60
CA PRO A 33 -4.33 5.45 -13.28
C PRO A 33 -5.71 4.89 -13.61
N SER A 34 -5.77 3.91 -14.51
CA SER A 34 -7.02 3.32 -14.97
C SER A 34 -7.02 1.84 -14.65
N PRO A 35 -8.09 1.31 -14.02
CA PRO A 35 -8.20 -0.11 -13.75
C PRO A 35 -8.45 -0.94 -15.02
N LEU A 36 -8.51 -0.28 -16.19
CA LEU A 36 -8.78 -0.89 -17.50
C LEU A 36 -7.52 -1.28 -18.27
N ALA A 37 -6.32 -1.04 -17.72
CA ALA A 37 -5.07 -1.55 -18.28
C ALA A 37 -4.91 -3.04 -17.92
N PRO A 38 -5.18 -3.99 -18.84
CA PRO A 38 -5.37 -5.40 -18.47
C PRO A 38 -4.09 -6.10 -17.99
N SER A 39 -2.93 -5.53 -18.33
CA SER A 39 -1.61 -6.04 -17.96
C SER A 39 -1.13 -5.59 -16.58
N LEU A 40 -1.78 -4.59 -15.97
CA LEU A 40 -1.41 -4.10 -14.63
C LEU A 40 -2.29 -4.78 -13.58
N ARG A 41 -1.66 -5.31 -12.53
CA ARG A 41 -2.31 -5.92 -11.36
C ARG A 41 -1.78 -5.27 -10.09
N GLY A 42 -2.60 -5.30 -9.04
CA GLY A 42 -2.25 -4.75 -7.74
C GLY A 42 -2.62 -3.28 -7.60
N SER A 43 -1.85 -2.59 -6.76
CA SER A 43 -2.02 -1.19 -6.41
C SER A 43 -1.33 -0.28 -7.42
N ILE A 44 -2.04 0.70 -7.96
CA ILE A 44 -1.49 1.62 -8.98
C ILE A 44 -1.71 3.07 -8.53
N GLY A 45 -0.66 3.86 -8.56
CA GLY A 45 -0.63 5.25 -8.08
C GLY A 45 -0.46 5.37 -6.56
N VAL A 46 -0.69 6.58 -6.06
CA VAL A 46 -0.51 6.94 -4.64
C VAL A 46 -1.78 6.65 -3.82
N PRO A 47 -1.70 6.48 -2.48
CA PRO A 47 -2.84 6.07 -1.64
C PRO A 47 -4.09 6.95 -1.77
N HIS A 48 -3.91 8.25 -2.06
CA HIS A 48 -4.97 9.25 -2.22
C HIS A 48 -5.34 9.56 -3.68
N HIS A 49 -4.64 8.97 -4.66
CA HIS A 49 -4.90 9.15 -6.08
C HIS A 49 -4.37 7.94 -6.86
N GLY A 50 -5.22 6.92 -6.96
CA GLY A 50 -4.85 5.66 -7.59
C GLY A 50 -6.04 4.72 -7.71
N VAL A 51 -5.76 3.52 -8.21
CA VAL A 51 -6.74 2.47 -8.48
C VAL A 51 -6.23 1.13 -7.96
N LEU A 52 -7.14 0.18 -7.84
CA LEU A 52 -6.86 -1.20 -7.48
C LEU A 52 -7.29 -2.11 -8.64
N THR A 53 -6.41 -3.02 -9.01
CA THR A 53 -6.67 -4.04 -10.02
C THR A 53 -6.39 -5.42 -9.44
N GLY A 54 -7.26 -6.40 -9.69
CA GLY A 54 -7.11 -7.73 -9.09
C GLY A 54 -7.24 -7.75 -7.56
N GLY A 55 -7.91 -6.75 -6.97
CA GLY A 55 -8.23 -6.73 -5.55
C GLY A 55 -9.13 -7.90 -5.16
N VAL A 56 -9.08 -8.26 -3.88
CA VAL A 56 -9.92 -9.31 -3.30
C VAL A 56 -10.87 -8.71 -2.27
N GLU A 57 -12.08 -9.26 -2.21
CA GLU A 57 -13.08 -8.88 -1.23
C GLU A 57 -12.74 -9.46 0.14
N MET A 58 -12.70 -8.62 1.18
CA MET A 58 -12.55 -9.06 2.56
C MET A 58 -13.79 -9.86 2.99
N PRO A 59 -13.64 -11.10 3.50
CA PRO A 59 -14.77 -11.89 3.97
C PRO A 59 -15.58 -11.15 5.04
N ARG A 60 -16.89 -11.41 5.10
CA ARG A 60 -17.78 -10.76 6.09
C ARG A 60 -17.41 -11.07 7.54
N ARG A 61 -16.78 -12.22 7.75
CA ARG A 61 -16.30 -12.75 9.02
C ARG A 61 -15.24 -13.82 8.73
N GLY A 62 -14.39 -14.07 9.70
CA GLY A 62 -13.46 -15.18 9.70
C GLY A 62 -12.93 -15.42 11.11
N ASP A 63 -11.78 -16.08 11.21
CA ASP A 63 -11.16 -16.37 12.50
C ASP A 63 -10.71 -15.07 13.19
N GLY A 64 -11.32 -14.76 14.33
CA GLY A 64 -11.01 -13.56 15.11
C GLY A 64 -11.47 -12.21 14.53
N PHE A 65 -12.24 -12.15 13.42
CA PHE A 65 -12.71 -10.85 12.88
C PHE A 65 -14.12 -10.87 12.28
N VAL A 66 -14.72 -9.69 12.20
CA VAL A 66 -15.99 -9.39 11.51
C VAL A 66 -15.93 -8.03 10.82
N LEU A 67 -16.63 -7.86 9.70
CA LEU A 67 -16.80 -6.52 9.10
C LEU A 67 -17.73 -5.65 9.95
N LEU A 68 -17.40 -4.37 10.06
CA LEU A 68 -18.27 -3.34 10.65
C LEU A 68 -19.57 -3.19 9.86
N ARG A 69 -19.46 -3.10 8.52
CA ARG A 69 -20.58 -2.85 7.62
C ARG A 69 -20.72 -3.98 6.61
N SER A 70 -21.96 -4.34 6.31
CA SER A 70 -22.27 -5.40 5.33
C SER A 70 -22.17 -4.94 3.87
N LYS A 71 -22.16 -3.63 3.63
CA LYS A 71 -22.03 -2.98 2.32
C LYS A 71 -20.98 -1.88 2.46
N GLY A 72 -20.17 -1.66 1.43
CA GLY A 72 -19.17 -0.59 1.43
C GLY A 72 -17.84 -0.99 0.83
N ALA A 73 -16.83 -0.17 1.11
CA ALA A 73 -15.44 -0.33 0.72
C ALA A 73 -14.82 -1.49 1.51
N ARG A 74 -14.64 -2.63 0.84
CA ARG A 74 -14.22 -3.89 1.46
C ARG A 74 -13.32 -4.71 0.56
N TRP A 75 -12.68 -4.03 -0.39
CA TRP A 75 -11.75 -4.65 -1.32
C TRP A 75 -10.36 -4.15 -1.00
N GLY A 76 -9.40 -5.06 -1.04
CA GLY A 76 -8.01 -4.77 -0.72
C GLY A 76 -7.07 -5.52 -1.63
N HIS A 77 -5.80 -5.15 -1.55
CA HIS A 77 -4.72 -5.96 -2.08
C HIS A 77 -4.74 -7.34 -1.40
N PRO A 78 -4.46 -8.45 -2.11
CA PRO A 78 -4.46 -9.78 -1.51
C PRO A 78 -3.63 -9.89 -0.24
N ARG A 79 -2.46 -9.23 -0.22
CA ARG A 79 -1.58 -9.18 0.95
C ARG A 79 -2.21 -8.47 2.15
N LEU A 80 -2.89 -7.35 1.93
CA LEU A 80 -3.60 -6.63 3.01
C LEU A 80 -4.68 -7.51 3.63
N VAL A 81 -5.49 -8.15 2.77
CA VAL A 81 -6.59 -9.01 3.22
C VAL A 81 -6.05 -10.26 3.93
N ALA A 82 -4.93 -10.84 3.49
CA ALA A 82 -4.27 -11.94 4.19
C ALA A 82 -3.73 -11.50 5.57
N ALA A 83 -3.01 -10.38 5.62
CA ALA A 83 -2.41 -9.84 6.83
C ALA A 83 -3.46 -9.57 7.93
N VAL A 84 -4.60 -8.95 7.58
CA VAL A 84 -5.67 -8.68 8.54
C VAL A 84 -6.29 -9.97 9.07
N GLN A 85 -6.52 -10.96 8.21
CA GLN A 85 -7.08 -12.26 8.62
C GLN A 85 -6.12 -13.02 9.54
N GLN A 86 -4.84 -13.06 9.20
CA GLN A 86 -3.80 -13.70 10.01
C GLN A 86 -3.65 -13.01 11.37
N ALA A 87 -3.55 -11.68 11.39
CA ALA A 87 -3.40 -10.91 12.62
C ALA A 87 -4.61 -11.04 13.55
N ALA A 88 -5.82 -11.02 13.00
CA ALA A 88 -7.02 -11.27 13.79
C ALA A 88 -7.06 -12.68 14.40
N GLY A 89 -6.68 -13.70 13.62
CA GLY A 89 -6.56 -15.08 14.11
C GLY A 89 -5.46 -15.24 15.17
N GLU A 90 -4.38 -14.46 15.11
CA GLU A 90 -3.36 -14.42 16.17
C GLU A 90 -3.91 -13.89 17.48
N VAL A 91 -4.69 -12.80 17.44
CA VAL A 91 -5.33 -12.27 18.64
C VAL A 91 -6.31 -13.28 19.23
N GLU A 92 -7.14 -13.92 18.40
CA GLU A 92 -8.08 -14.95 18.86
C GLU A 92 -7.36 -16.13 19.51
N ARG A 93 -6.27 -16.63 18.91
CA ARG A 93 -5.47 -17.71 19.50
C ARG A 93 -4.82 -17.31 20.82
N ALA A 94 -4.35 -16.08 20.93
CA ALA A 94 -3.71 -15.57 22.15
C ALA A 94 -4.73 -15.28 23.25
N ARG A 95 -5.96 -14.90 22.91
CA ARG A 95 -7.04 -14.51 23.84
C ARG A 95 -8.38 -15.07 23.38
N PRO A 96 -8.58 -16.40 23.49
CA PRO A 96 -9.71 -17.11 22.89
C PRO A 96 -11.05 -16.72 23.52
N ALA A 97 -12.12 -16.93 22.74
CA ALA A 97 -13.50 -16.62 23.13
C ALA A 97 -13.73 -15.14 23.48
N GLY A 98 -12.87 -14.25 22.95
CA GLY A 98 -13.04 -12.82 23.03
C GLY A 98 -13.98 -12.28 21.95
N PRO A 99 -14.35 -10.99 22.02
CA PRO A 99 -14.98 -10.33 20.89
C PRO A 99 -14.01 -10.27 19.69
N PRO A 100 -14.51 -10.46 18.46
CA PRO A 100 -13.68 -10.40 17.25
C PRO A 100 -13.22 -8.97 16.95
N LEU A 101 -12.10 -8.83 16.25
CA LEU A 101 -11.68 -7.59 15.59
C LEU A 101 -12.80 -7.08 14.69
N VAL A 102 -13.13 -5.79 14.81
CA VAL A 102 -14.08 -5.16 13.90
C VAL A 102 -13.30 -4.43 12.81
N VAL A 103 -13.41 -4.93 11.58
CA VAL A 103 -12.74 -4.39 10.40
C VAL A 103 -13.64 -3.36 9.74
N GLY A 104 -13.13 -2.13 9.62
CA GLY A 104 -13.79 -0.98 9.01
C GLY A 104 -13.68 -0.96 7.49
N ASP A 105 -13.47 0.23 6.94
CA ASP A 105 -13.44 0.44 5.49
C ASP A 105 -12.06 0.05 4.92
N LEU A 106 -12.05 -0.66 3.80
CA LEU A 106 -10.88 -0.87 2.93
C LEU A 106 -11.02 0.05 1.71
N SER A 107 -10.65 -0.42 0.51
CA SER A 107 -10.86 0.27 -0.75
C SER A 107 -12.16 -0.14 -1.46
N GLY A 108 -12.54 0.61 -2.49
CA GLY A 108 -13.53 0.18 -3.47
C GLY A 108 -13.01 -0.98 -4.31
N GLU A 109 -13.90 -1.71 -5.00
CA GLU A 109 -13.54 -2.87 -5.84
C GLU A 109 -12.43 -2.58 -6.86
N ARG A 110 -12.46 -1.38 -7.44
CA ARG A 110 -11.44 -0.89 -8.38
C ARG A 110 -10.57 0.20 -7.76
N GLY A 111 -10.59 0.33 -6.44
CA GLY A 111 -9.99 1.46 -5.74
C GLY A 111 -10.71 2.77 -6.02
N GLY A 112 -9.95 3.85 -6.22
CA GLY A 112 -10.49 5.15 -6.60
C GLY A 112 -11.09 5.94 -5.43
N PHE A 113 -11.79 7.03 -5.74
CA PHE A 113 -12.37 7.93 -4.75
C PHE A 113 -13.44 7.23 -3.89
N ILE A 114 -13.32 7.36 -2.57
CA ILE A 114 -14.30 6.90 -1.60
C ILE A 114 -14.72 8.09 -0.75
N ARG A 115 -16.03 8.35 -0.70
CA ARG A 115 -16.57 9.48 0.07
C ARG A 115 -16.22 9.32 1.55
N GLY A 116 -15.67 10.37 2.15
CA GLY A 116 -15.24 10.38 3.55
C GLY A 116 -13.79 9.98 3.78
N HIS A 117 -13.11 9.48 2.75
CA HIS A 117 -11.74 8.97 2.84
C HIS A 117 -10.78 9.78 1.96
N ARG A 118 -9.65 10.21 2.53
CA ARG A 118 -8.58 10.86 1.77
C ARG A 118 -7.70 9.83 1.05
N SER A 119 -7.40 8.71 1.70
CA SER A 119 -6.70 7.54 1.14
C SER A 119 -7.69 6.41 0.81
N HIS A 120 -7.32 5.13 0.98
CA HIS A 120 -8.13 3.95 0.66
C HIS A 120 -8.42 3.78 -0.83
N ARG A 121 -7.59 4.36 -1.71
CA ARG A 121 -7.86 4.33 -3.16
C ARG A 121 -7.12 3.23 -3.91
N THR A 122 -6.18 2.56 -3.26
CA THR A 122 -5.25 1.63 -3.95
C THR A 122 -5.26 0.21 -3.38
N GLY A 123 -6.17 -0.12 -2.47
CA GLY A 123 -6.23 -1.45 -1.85
C GLY A 123 -5.21 -1.69 -0.73
N ARG A 124 -4.48 -0.66 -0.29
CA ARG A 124 -3.40 -0.80 0.72
C ARG A 124 -3.76 -0.29 2.11
N ASP A 125 -4.91 0.35 2.25
CA ASP A 125 -5.38 0.92 3.50
C ASP A 125 -6.56 0.11 4.07
N VAL A 126 -6.61 -0.01 5.40
CA VAL A 126 -7.75 -0.56 6.14
C VAL A 126 -7.89 0.12 7.50
N ASP A 127 -9.13 0.42 7.87
CA ASP A 127 -9.46 0.85 9.24
C ASP A 127 -9.72 -0.37 10.12
N LEU A 128 -9.02 -0.48 11.24
CA LEU A 128 -9.20 -1.54 12.24
C LEU A 128 -9.66 -0.89 13.55
N LEU A 129 -10.89 -1.17 13.98
CA LEU A 129 -11.39 -0.60 15.23
C LEU A 129 -10.57 -1.12 16.41
N LEU A 130 -10.31 -0.24 17.36
CA LEU A 130 -9.64 -0.60 18.61
C LEU A 130 -10.49 -1.58 19.42
N TYR A 131 -9.83 -2.52 20.10
CA TYR A 131 -10.54 -3.43 21.00
C TYR A 131 -11.03 -2.67 22.23
N ALA A 132 -12.21 -3.05 22.73
CA ALA A 132 -12.89 -2.34 23.80
C ALA A 132 -13.22 -3.24 24.99
N LEU A 133 -13.21 -2.65 26.17
CA LEU A 133 -13.72 -3.23 27.41
C LEU A 133 -14.90 -2.40 27.93
N THR A 134 -15.76 -3.03 28.73
CA THR A 134 -16.65 -2.28 29.64
C THR A 134 -15.82 -1.57 30.73
N PRO A 135 -16.41 -0.63 31.51
CA PRO A 135 -15.73 -0.02 32.64
C PRO A 135 -15.18 -1.04 33.64
N GLU A 136 -15.91 -2.15 33.84
CA GLU A 136 -15.57 -3.27 34.72
C GLU A 136 -14.45 -4.17 34.15
N GLY A 137 -13.98 -3.92 32.92
CA GLY A 137 -12.89 -4.65 32.29
C GLY A 137 -13.31 -5.89 31.50
N LEU A 138 -14.60 -6.04 31.17
CA LEU A 138 -15.08 -7.15 30.35
C LEU A 138 -14.85 -6.86 28.86
N PRO A 139 -14.22 -7.74 28.08
CA PRO A 139 -14.07 -7.56 26.65
C PRO A 139 -15.42 -7.49 25.92
N VAL A 140 -15.59 -6.47 25.09
CA VAL A 140 -16.79 -6.26 24.28
C VAL A 140 -16.43 -5.97 22.83
N ARG A 141 -17.33 -6.35 21.92
CA ARG A 141 -17.19 -5.97 20.51
C ARG A 141 -17.32 -4.46 20.40
N ALA A 142 -16.37 -3.81 19.73
CA ALA A 142 -16.46 -2.38 19.45
C ALA A 142 -17.77 -2.08 18.69
N PRO A 143 -18.65 -1.20 19.23
CA PRO A 143 -19.93 -0.87 18.60
C PRO A 143 -19.76 0.02 17.36
N GLY A 144 -18.60 0.65 17.21
CA GLY A 144 -18.24 1.59 16.17
C GLY A 144 -16.88 2.23 16.45
N PHE A 145 -16.60 3.34 15.78
CA PHE A 145 -15.41 4.15 15.97
C PHE A 145 -15.51 4.92 17.30
N LEU A 146 -15.12 4.26 18.39
CA LEU A 146 -15.13 4.83 19.75
C LEU A 146 -13.96 5.80 19.92
N ARG A 147 -14.23 7.06 20.23
CA ARG A 147 -13.18 8.07 20.43
C ARG A 147 -12.59 7.97 21.84
N TYR A 148 -11.35 7.53 21.93
CA TYR A 148 -10.63 7.37 23.19
C TYR A 148 -9.85 8.63 23.57
N GLY A 149 -10.10 9.09 24.79
CA GLY A 149 -9.31 10.12 25.45
C GLY A 149 -7.90 9.67 25.81
N ARG A 150 -7.13 10.59 26.38
CA ARG A 150 -5.75 10.35 26.82
C ARG A 150 -5.64 9.33 27.96
N ASP A 151 -6.73 9.13 28.68
CA ASP A 151 -6.91 8.15 29.74
C ASP A 151 -7.33 6.76 29.22
N GLY A 152 -7.49 6.60 27.90
CA GLY A 152 -7.97 5.36 27.30
C GLY A 152 -9.45 5.10 27.56
N LEU A 153 -10.23 6.13 27.94
CA LEU A 153 -11.68 6.06 28.10
C LEU A 153 -12.39 6.62 26.87
N ALA A 154 -13.51 6.02 26.50
CA ALA A 154 -14.40 6.53 25.47
C ALA A 154 -15.84 6.63 26.00
N GLU A 155 -16.57 7.63 25.54
CA GLU A 155 -18.00 7.81 25.80
C GLU A 155 -18.75 7.79 24.46
N GLU A 156 -19.81 6.99 24.38
CA GLU A 156 -20.70 6.90 23.23
C GLU A 156 -22.15 7.04 23.73
N GLN A 157 -23.00 7.75 23.00
CA GLN A 157 -24.43 7.81 23.30
C GLN A 157 -25.16 6.70 22.54
N ASP A 158 -25.99 5.93 23.23
CA ASP A 158 -26.88 4.99 22.56
C ASP A 158 -28.01 5.73 21.82
N LYS A 159 -28.85 4.96 21.10
CA LYS A 159 -29.97 5.53 20.34
C LYS A 159 -31.03 6.21 21.22
N ALA A 160 -31.05 5.93 22.51
CA ALA A 160 -31.94 6.54 23.49
C ALA A 160 -31.30 7.76 24.19
N GLY A 161 -30.07 8.14 23.82
CA GLY A 161 -29.32 9.25 24.41
C GLY A 161 -28.66 8.92 25.73
N LYS A 162 -28.56 7.63 26.10
CA LYS A 162 -27.86 7.20 27.31
C LYS A 162 -26.36 7.09 27.04
N SER A 163 -25.55 7.76 27.88
CA SER A 163 -24.09 7.62 27.85
C SER A 163 -23.66 6.21 28.24
N MET A 164 -22.84 5.61 27.38
CA MET A 164 -22.16 4.34 27.59
C MET A 164 -20.66 4.59 27.58
N PHE A 165 -19.95 4.02 28.55
CA PHE A 165 -18.52 4.19 28.71
C PHE A 165 -17.77 2.93 28.32
N TYR A 166 -16.60 3.11 27.70
CA TYR A 166 -15.72 2.03 27.28
C TYR A 166 -14.29 2.35 27.72
N ARG A 167 -13.50 1.30 27.88
CA ARG A 167 -12.06 1.38 28.08
C ARG A 167 -11.35 0.73 26.90
N LEU A 168 -10.17 1.23 26.55
CA LEU A 168 -9.32 0.58 25.56
C LEU A 168 -8.87 -0.79 26.08
N ASP A 169 -9.10 -1.86 25.31
CA ASP A 169 -8.45 -3.15 25.55
C ASP A 169 -7.03 -3.07 24.96
N VAL A 170 -6.11 -2.55 25.77
CA VAL A 170 -4.71 -2.34 25.36
C VAL A 170 -4.02 -3.67 25.05
N GLU A 171 -4.39 -4.74 25.74
CA GLU A 171 -3.80 -6.07 25.55
C GLU A 171 -4.11 -6.64 24.17
N ARG A 172 -5.39 -6.72 23.78
CA ARG A 172 -5.76 -7.21 22.44
C ARG A 172 -5.31 -6.27 21.34
N THR A 173 -5.31 -4.96 21.61
CA THR A 173 -4.81 -3.96 20.65
C THR A 173 -3.30 -4.12 20.44
N TRP A 174 -2.52 -4.35 21.49
CA TRP A 174 -1.10 -4.67 21.36
C TRP A 174 -0.88 -5.97 20.57
N LEU A 175 -1.61 -7.04 20.89
CA LEU A 175 -1.50 -8.31 20.17
C LEU A 175 -1.79 -8.15 18.67
N LEU A 176 -2.76 -7.30 18.30
CA LEU A 176 -3.03 -6.97 16.90
C LEU A 176 -1.87 -6.22 16.25
N VAL A 177 -1.37 -5.16 16.89
CA VAL A 177 -0.22 -4.40 16.38
C VAL A 177 0.99 -5.31 16.21
N ARG A 178 1.31 -6.12 17.22
CA ARG A 178 2.39 -7.09 17.20
C ARG A 178 2.28 -8.04 16.01
N ALA A 179 1.11 -8.64 15.81
CA ALA A 179 0.87 -9.56 14.68
C ALA A 179 1.05 -8.87 13.33
N LEU A 180 0.60 -7.61 13.20
CA LEU A 180 0.75 -6.83 11.97
C LEU A 180 2.21 -6.48 11.68
N VAL A 181 2.96 -5.97 12.66
CA VAL A 181 4.37 -5.57 12.45
C VAL A 181 5.32 -6.75 12.25
N MET A 182 4.92 -7.93 12.70
CA MET A 182 5.67 -9.17 12.49
C MET A 182 5.27 -9.92 11.20
N SER A 183 4.20 -9.49 10.51
CA SER A 183 3.73 -10.17 9.30
C SER A 183 4.49 -9.68 8.05
N PRO A 184 5.19 -10.57 7.33
CA PRO A 184 5.78 -10.23 6.03
C PRO A 184 4.72 -9.94 4.96
N GLU A 185 3.51 -10.49 5.09
CA GLU A 185 2.39 -10.15 4.22
C GLU A 185 2.00 -8.68 4.39
N ALA A 186 2.01 -8.19 5.63
CA ALA A 186 1.66 -6.81 5.96
C ALA A 186 2.71 -5.83 5.45
N ASP A 187 4.02 -6.07 5.65
CA ASP A 187 5.09 -5.11 5.32
C ASP A 187 4.67 -3.68 5.66
N VAL A 188 4.30 -3.49 6.93
CA VAL A 188 3.59 -2.30 7.41
C VAL A 188 4.39 -1.04 7.05
N GLN A 189 3.76 -0.13 6.30
CA GLN A 189 4.30 1.19 6.07
C GLN A 189 3.91 2.13 7.21
N TRP A 190 2.64 2.13 7.59
CA TRP A 190 2.09 2.97 8.63
C TRP A 190 0.96 2.27 9.37
N ILE A 191 0.81 2.62 10.65
CA ILE A 191 -0.41 2.41 11.42
C ILE A 191 -0.76 3.76 12.03
N PHE A 192 -1.67 4.51 11.42
CA PHE A 192 -2.05 5.81 11.96
C PHE A 192 -2.95 5.66 13.17
N VAL A 193 -2.55 6.30 14.27
CA VAL A 193 -3.25 6.29 15.55
C VAL A 193 -2.89 7.53 16.36
N ALA A 194 -3.77 7.97 17.25
CA ALA A 194 -3.50 9.12 18.11
C ALA A 194 -2.29 8.88 19.02
N ARG A 195 -1.44 9.91 19.21
CA ARG A 195 -0.16 9.80 19.95
C ARG A 195 -0.30 9.25 21.36
N TRP A 196 -1.42 9.55 22.04
CA TRP A 196 -1.65 9.04 23.39
C TRP A 196 -2.04 7.57 23.41
N LEU A 197 -2.71 7.08 22.36
CA LEU A 197 -3.05 5.66 22.24
C LEU A 197 -1.81 4.85 21.85
N GLU A 198 -0.99 5.36 20.93
CA GLU A 198 0.35 4.83 20.66
C GLU A 198 1.13 4.61 21.97
N ALA A 199 1.23 5.65 22.81
CA ALA A 199 1.91 5.57 24.09
C ALA A 199 1.33 4.48 25.01
N LEU A 200 0.00 4.43 25.18
CA LEU A 200 -0.64 3.39 26.00
C LEU A 200 -0.33 1.98 25.48
N ILE A 201 -0.35 1.78 24.16
CA ILE A 201 -0.11 0.50 23.50
C ILE A 201 1.35 0.06 23.69
N THR A 202 2.32 0.95 23.44
CA THR A 202 3.75 0.61 23.51
C THR A 202 4.26 0.53 24.95
N GLU A 203 3.76 1.37 25.86
CA GLU A 203 4.05 1.26 27.29
C GLU A 203 3.56 -0.07 27.86
N TYR A 204 2.38 -0.53 27.45
CA TYR A 204 1.88 -1.86 27.81
C TYR A 204 2.81 -2.98 27.32
N ALA A 205 3.26 -2.91 26.06
CA ALA A 205 4.17 -3.90 25.48
C ALA A 205 5.48 -3.98 26.28
N ARG A 206 6.08 -2.82 26.57
CA ARG A 206 7.30 -2.70 27.39
C ARG A 206 7.08 -3.26 28.81
N ALA A 207 5.96 -2.92 29.44
CA ALA A 207 5.62 -3.40 30.78
C ALA A 207 5.40 -4.92 30.85
N ARG A 208 5.00 -5.54 29.73
CA ARG A 208 4.84 -7.00 29.60
C ARG A 208 6.12 -7.72 29.17
N GLY A 209 7.24 -7.00 29.01
CA GLY A 209 8.52 -7.58 28.66
C GLY A 209 8.60 -8.07 27.21
N GLU A 210 7.87 -7.43 26.29
CA GLU A 210 8.00 -7.70 24.87
C GLU A 210 9.43 -7.43 24.37
N ASP A 211 9.84 -8.17 23.33
CA ASP A 211 11.10 -7.95 22.65
C ASP A 211 11.27 -6.46 22.23
N PRO A 212 12.35 -5.79 22.68
CA PRO A 212 12.63 -4.41 22.29
C PRO A 212 12.66 -4.17 20.78
N GLU A 213 13.04 -5.16 19.96
CA GLU A 213 13.04 -5.05 18.50
C GLU A 213 11.61 -4.95 17.95
N VAL A 214 10.68 -5.75 18.48
CA VAL A 214 9.26 -5.70 18.09
C VAL A 214 8.62 -4.39 18.53
N VAL A 215 8.96 -3.90 19.73
CA VAL A 215 8.49 -2.59 20.20
C VAL A 215 9.04 -1.47 19.32
N TRP A 216 10.31 -1.52 18.92
CA TRP A 216 10.92 -0.55 18.02
C TRP A 216 10.27 -0.55 16.64
N HIS A 217 9.96 -1.72 16.07
CA HIS A 217 9.15 -1.82 14.84
C HIS A 217 7.79 -1.12 15.00
N ALA A 218 7.08 -1.42 16.10
CA ALA A 218 5.77 -0.82 16.37
C ALA A 218 5.85 0.71 16.51
N GLU A 219 6.78 1.23 17.31
CA GLU A 219 7.00 2.69 17.50
C GLU A 219 7.43 3.41 16.22
N SER A 220 8.06 2.69 15.28
CA SER A 220 8.44 3.28 14.00
C SER A 220 7.24 3.50 13.08
N VAL A 221 6.27 2.57 13.09
CA VAL A 221 5.12 2.60 12.17
C VAL A 221 3.86 3.22 12.77
N LEU A 222 3.69 3.16 14.09
CA LEU A 222 2.59 3.81 14.80
C LEU A 222 2.85 5.31 14.86
N LEU A 223 2.05 6.09 14.14
CA LEU A 223 2.20 7.56 14.14
C LEU A 223 0.86 8.27 14.08
N GLN A 224 0.77 9.41 14.74
CA GLN A 224 -0.35 10.31 14.50
C GLN A 224 -0.16 11.08 13.19
N PRO A 225 -1.14 11.08 12.27
CA PRO A 225 -1.04 11.83 11.03
C PRO A 225 -1.13 13.33 11.30
N GLY A 226 -0.34 14.10 10.53
CA GLY A 226 -0.26 15.56 10.68
C GLY A 226 -1.28 16.35 9.86
N ASP A 227 -1.97 15.71 8.92
CA ASP A 227 -2.83 16.35 7.92
C ASP A 227 -4.31 15.93 8.02
N SER A 228 -4.67 15.14 9.04
CA SER A 228 -6.02 14.63 9.28
C SER A 228 -6.38 14.62 10.76
N ALA A 229 -7.56 14.07 11.11
CA ALA A 229 -7.92 13.81 12.50
C ALA A 229 -6.89 12.86 13.17
N PRO A 230 -6.77 12.86 14.50
CA PRO A 230 -5.72 12.12 15.20
C PRO A 230 -5.78 10.60 15.07
N HIS A 231 -6.92 10.03 14.63
CA HIS A 231 -7.19 8.59 14.71
C HIS A 231 -7.24 8.12 16.18
N ASP A 232 -8.05 8.82 16.96
CA ASP A 232 -8.36 8.51 18.35
C ASP A 232 -9.43 7.41 18.50
N ASP A 233 -9.85 6.78 17.41
CA ASP A 233 -10.98 5.86 17.34
C ASP A 233 -10.74 4.56 16.54
N HIS A 234 -9.59 4.44 15.86
CA HIS A 234 -9.19 3.24 15.13
C HIS A 234 -7.68 3.24 14.84
N LEU A 235 -7.17 2.09 14.41
CA LEU A 235 -5.88 1.95 13.75
C LEU A 235 -6.11 2.02 12.23
N HIS A 236 -5.55 3.02 11.56
CA HIS A 236 -5.53 3.05 10.09
C HIS A 236 -4.23 2.41 9.62
N LEU A 237 -4.30 1.15 9.20
CA LEU A 237 -3.17 0.40 8.66
C LEU A 237 -2.96 0.75 7.18
N ARG A 238 -1.71 0.99 6.79
CA ARG A 238 -1.24 1.02 5.40
C ARG A 238 -0.08 0.06 5.19
N ILE A 239 -0.20 -0.82 4.20
CA ILE A 239 0.89 -1.69 3.76
C ILE A 239 1.78 -0.97 2.73
N ALA A 240 3.08 -1.28 2.73
CA ALA A 240 4.03 -0.75 1.76
C ALA A 240 3.73 -1.27 0.34
N CYS A 241 4.26 -0.58 -0.67
CA CYS A 241 4.32 -1.16 -2.01
C CYS A 241 5.30 -2.33 -1.99
N ALA A 242 4.86 -3.48 -2.47
CA ALA A 242 5.75 -4.61 -2.70
C ALA A 242 6.68 -4.34 -3.90
N PRO A 243 7.83 -5.03 -4.01
CA PRO A 243 8.70 -4.93 -5.19
C PRO A 243 7.96 -5.13 -6.51
N GLU A 244 7.03 -6.09 -6.55
CA GLU A 244 6.26 -6.45 -7.74
C GLU A 244 5.19 -5.39 -8.05
N ASP A 245 4.54 -4.87 -7.01
CA ASP A 245 3.54 -3.79 -7.13
C ASP A 245 4.17 -2.50 -7.66
N THR A 246 5.42 -2.24 -7.29
CA THR A 246 6.14 -1.03 -7.71
C THR A 246 6.41 -1.06 -9.22
N ILE A 247 6.69 -2.23 -9.79
CA ILE A 247 6.81 -2.41 -11.25
C ILE A 247 5.48 -2.09 -11.95
N ALA A 248 4.36 -2.44 -11.33
CA ALA A 248 3.02 -2.15 -11.85
C ALA A 248 2.57 -0.69 -11.67
N GLY A 249 3.40 0.15 -11.02
CA GLY A 249 3.11 1.56 -10.78
C GLY A 249 2.53 1.85 -9.40
N CYS A 250 2.74 0.99 -8.40
CA CYS A 250 2.46 1.35 -7.01
C CYS A 250 3.38 2.48 -6.58
N GLU A 251 2.78 3.58 -6.13
CA GLU A 251 3.48 4.77 -5.70
C GLU A 251 3.00 5.20 -4.31
N GLY A 252 3.62 6.22 -3.75
CA GLY A 252 3.21 6.80 -2.48
C GLY A 252 4.31 6.67 -1.46
N GLY A 253 4.89 7.83 -1.16
CA GLY A 253 5.97 8.00 -0.22
C GLY A 253 5.51 7.93 1.24
N GLY A 254 6.28 7.15 1.98
CA GLY A 254 6.58 7.26 3.40
C GLY A 254 8.06 6.90 3.54
N PRO A 255 8.64 6.91 4.75
CA PRO A 255 9.93 6.28 4.94
C PRO A 255 9.83 4.82 4.50
N ARG A 256 10.89 4.37 3.86
CA ARG A 256 11.06 2.97 3.55
C ARG A 256 11.84 2.36 4.70
N TRP A 257 11.18 1.53 5.49
CA TRP A 257 11.80 0.99 6.68
C TRP A 257 12.92 0.01 6.32
N PRO A 258 14.00 -0.07 7.12
CA PRO A 258 15.14 -0.93 6.84
C PRO A 258 14.81 -2.43 6.70
N TRP A 259 13.71 -2.88 7.29
CA TRP A 259 13.25 -4.27 7.23
C TRP A 259 12.39 -4.58 6.00
N LEU A 260 11.96 -3.58 5.22
CA LEU A 260 11.18 -3.83 4.02
C LEU A 260 12.07 -4.39 2.89
N PRO A 261 11.60 -5.39 2.10
CA PRO A 261 12.35 -5.99 0.98
C PRO A 261 12.88 -4.92 0.04
N GLU A 262 14.02 -5.01 -0.65
CA GLU A 262 14.48 -3.94 -1.55
C GLU A 262 13.55 -3.67 -2.76
N LEU A 263 13.39 -2.41 -3.19
CA LEU A 263 12.68 -2.12 -4.44
C LEU A 263 13.58 -2.42 -5.64
N PRO A 264 13.00 -2.85 -6.78
CA PRO A 264 13.74 -2.94 -8.01
C PRO A 264 14.33 -1.56 -8.35
N ALA A 265 15.64 -1.44 -8.30
CA ALA A 265 16.32 -0.32 -8.92
C ALA A 265 16.16 -0.50 -10.43
N LEU A 266 15.46 0.44 -11.09
CA LEU A 266 15.61 0.58 -12.53
C LEU A 266 17.07 0.95 -12.79
N ARG A 267 17.92 -0.04 -13.04
CA ARG A 267 19.24 0.22 -13.63
C ARG A 267 18.95 0.93 -14.94
N GLY A 268 19.43 2.17 -15.07
CA GLY A 268 19.37 2.87 -16.34
C GLY A 268 19.88 1.93 -17.42
N LEU A 269 19.12 1.80 -18.51
CA LEU A 269 19.64 1.15 -19.69
C LEU A 269 20.96 1.87 -20.05
N PRO A 270 22.01 1.15 -20.46
CA PRO A 270 23.16 1.79 -21.08
C PRO A 270 22.68 2.81 -22.12
N ASP A 271 23.34 3.95 -22.24
CA ASP A 271 22.88 5.05 -23.11
C ASP A 271 22.57 4.59 -24.53
N GLU A 272 23.29 3.57 -25.03
CA GLU A 272 23.04 2.94 -26.32
C GLU A 272 21.70 2.19 -26.37
N ASP A 273 21.36 1.41 -25.35
CA ASP A 273 20.10 0.66 -25.26
C ASP A 273 18.92 1.59 -25.00
N LEU A 274 19.13 2.65 -24.20
CA LEU A 274 18.14 3.70 -24.00
C LEU A 274 17.88 4.46 -25.30
N GLY A 275 18.93 4.88 -25.99
CA GLY A 275 18.84 5.55 -27.29
C GLY A 275 18.12 4.67 -28.31
N ARG A 276 18.40 3.37 -28.30
CA ARG A 276 17.75 2.37 -29.16
C ARG A 276 16.27 2.21 -28.84
N ALA A 277 15.90 2.06 -27.57
CA ALA A 277 14.52 1.94 -27.14
C ALA A 277 13.70 3.20 -27.45
N ILE A 278 14.30 4.38 -27.27
CA ILE A 278 13.69 5.67 -27.65
C ILE A 278 13.50 5.73 -29.17
N LEU A 279 14.51 5.35 -29.96
CA LEU A 279 14.42 5.38 -31.42
C LEU A 279 13.32 4.45 -31.93
N GLU A 280 13.23 3.24 -31.37
CA GLU A 280 12.21 2.26 -31.72
C GLU A 280 10.79 2.71 -31.31
N GLY A 281 10.67 3.38 -30.16
CA GLY A 281 9.40 3.96 -29.71
C GLY A 281 8.93 5.15 -30.55
N ILE A 282 9.85 5.94 -31.12
CA ILE A 282 9.53 7.09 -31.99
C ILE A 282 9.34 6.65 -33.44
N LEU A 283 10.12 5.69 -33.91
CA LEU A 283 10.13 5.17 -35.28
C LEU A 283 10.23 3.63 -35.25
N PRO A 284 9.09 2.91 -35.15
CA PRO A 284 9.08 1.46 -35.17
C PRO A 284 9.76 0.90 -36.42
N GLY A 285 10.74 0.01 -36.26
CA GLY A 285 11.52 -0.58 -37.35
C GLY A 285 12.64 0.31 -37.92
N ALA A 286 12.94 1.46 -37.32
CA ALA A 286 14.08 2.30 -37.76
C ALA A 286 15.42 1.59 -37.64
N LEU A 287 15.55 0.69 -36.67
CA LEU A 287 16.75 -0.09 -36.43
C LEU A 287 16.85 -1.32 -37.35
N ASP A 288 15.72 -1.86 -37.79
CA ASP A 288 15.67 -2.93 -38.80
C ASP A 288 15.96 -2.40 -40.22
N ALA A 289 15.66 -1.12 -40.47
CA ALA A 289 16.00 -0.44 -41.72
C ALA A 289 17.49 -0.12 -41.84
N ALA A 290 18.21 -0.04 -40.71
CA ALA A 290 19.66 0.02 -40.66
C ALA A 290 20.21 -1.42 -40.71
N GLY A 291 20.37 -1.98 -41.91
CA GLY A 291 20.97 -3.30 -42.11
C GLY A 291 22.33 -3.46 -41.39
N PRO A 292 22.81 -4.70 -41.17
CA PRO A 292 23.97 -4.97 -40.33
C PRO A 292 25.20 -4.23 -40.85
N THR A 293 25.63 -3.19 -40.14
CA THR A 293 26.91 -2.55 -40.38
C THR A 293 27.99 -3.50 -39.86
N SER A 294 28.75 -4.05 -40.80
CA SER A 294 29.94 -4.82 -40.46
C SER A 294 30.98 -3.90 -39.82
N ALA A 295 31.17 -4.04 -38.51
CA ALA A 295 32.44 -3.77 -37.88
C ALA A 295 32.81 -5.03 -37.09
N ALA A 296 33.50 -5.93 -37.78
CA ALA A 296 34.14 -7.07 -37.16
C ALA A 296 35.30 -6.59 -36.26
N SER A 297 35.60 -7.44 -35.27
CA SER A 297 36.91 -7.63 -34.64
C SER A 297 37.17 -6.88 -33.32
N SER A 298 36.83 -7.54 -32.21
CA SER A 298 37.82 -7.96 -31.21
C SER A 298 37.18 -8.90 -30.19
N LEU A 299 37.07 -10.17 -30.59
CA LEU A 299 37.02 -11.27 -29.63
C LEU A 299 38.46 -11.54 -29.18
N LEU A 300 38.76 -11.24 -27.91
CA LEU A 300 39.66 -12.06 -27.11
C LEU A 300 38.98 -12.33 -25.75
N PRO A 301 39.07 -13.56 -25.23
CA PRO A 301 38.37 -13.96 -24.02
C PRO A 301 39.20 -13.61 -22.78
N PHE A 302 38.62 -12.92 -21.81
CA PHE A 302 39.12 -13.00 -20.44
C PHE A 302 38.14 -13.84 -19.62
N MET A 303 38.41 -15.14 -19.60
CA MET A 303 37.99 -15.97 -18.48
C MET A 303 38.80 -15.54 -17.26
N ALA A 304 38.11 -15.11 -16.21
CA ALA A 304 38.59 -15.28 -14.85
C ALA A 304 37.42 -15.79 -14.03
N ALA A 305 37.44 -17.10 -13.81
CA ALA A 305 36.64 -17.76 -12.80
C ALA A 305 37.03 -17.20 -11.42
N ALA A 306 36.03 -16.91 -10.59
CA ALA A 306 36.19 -16.86 -9.14
C ALA A 306 35.15 -17.81 -8.54
N THR A 307 35.57 -19.06 -8.37
CA THR A 307 34.96 -20.00 -7.44
C THR A 307 35.30 -19.59 -6.02
N PRO A 308 34.37 -19.63 -5.05
CA PRO A 308 34.75 -19.65 -3.64
C PRO A 308 35.19 -21.07 -3.29
N ASP A 309 36.46 -21.21 -2.93
CA ASP A 309 37.02 -22.47 -2.45
C ASP A 309 36.63 -22.65 -0.96
N LEU A 310 35.74 -23.60 -0.71
CA LEU A 310 35.53 -24.22 0.59
C LEU A 310 36.39 -25.48 0.63
N THR A 311 37.40 -25.52 1.49
CA THR A 311 37.70 -26.64 2.42
C THR A 311 39.14 -26.56 2.94
N GLY A 312 39.30 -26.79 4.24
CA GLY A 312 40.60 -26.85 4.89
C GLY A 312 40.51 -27.17 6.38
N THR A 313 39.92 -28.34 6.68
CA THR A 313 40.34 -29.31 7.71
C THR A 313 40.83 -28.86 9.11
N ALA A 314 40.09 -29.31 10.14
CA ALA A 314 40.61 -29.58 11.48
C ALA A 314 41.71 -30.67 11.47
N PRO A 315 42.59 -30.71 12.50
CA PRO A 315 42.53 -31.85 13.42
C PRO A 315 42.90 -31.52 14.88
N GLY A 316 42.51 -32.41 15.81
CA GLY A 316 43.28 -32.63 17.03
C GLY A 316 42.48 -32.64 18.34
N ALA A 317 42.19 -33.83 18.83
CA ALA A 317 41.55 -34.11 20.11
C ALA A 317 42.54 -34.13 21.29
N ALA A 318 42.04 -33.72 22.47
CA ALA A 318 42.24 -34.31 23.81
C ALA A 318 43.67 -34.31 24.42
N PRO A 319 43.84 -34.46 25.75
CA PRO A 319 42.88 -34.84 26.80
C PRO A 319 42.32 -33.70 27.66
#